data_AF-A0A7J8HMH3-F1
#
_entry.id   AF-A0A7J8HMH3-F1
#
_cell.length_a   1.000
_cell.length_b   1.000
_cell.length_c   1.000
_cell.angle_alpha   90.00
_cell.angle_beta   90.00
_cell.angle_gamma   90.00
#
_symmetry.space_group_name_H-M   'P 1'
#
loop_
_entity.id
_entity.type
_entity.pdbx_description
1 polymer ?
#
loop_
_entity_poly.entity_id
_entity_poly.type
_entity_poly.pdbx_seq_one_letter_code
_entity_poly.pdbx_strand_id
1 'polypeptide(L)'
;MATFSKNHGVVVQTAYKDKINITELGLQSSTITFWNTTLDDEGCYKCLFNTFGSGKISGIACLTLFAPVISWKVSGSGMDNSTEILSHSNGTTSVTSVLQVKDPKSQMGKEVICQVLHLGTVVDYRQTVNKGFWFSVPLLLSIVSLIILLILISILLYWKRRRTQDREP
;
A
#
# COMPACT_ATOMS: atom_id res chain seq x y z
N MET A 1 20.92 16.67 -20.01
CA MET A 1 22.00 17.39 -19.28
C MET A 1 21.45 18.65 -18.63
N ALA A 2 21.97 19.03 -17.46
CA ALA A 2 21.72 20.33 -16.83
C ALA A 2 23.06 21.05 -16.60
N THR A 3 23.09 22.36 -16.77
CA THR A 3 24.33 23.15 -16.70
C THR A 3 24.05 24.53 -16.12
N PHE A 4 25.00 25.04 -15.35
CA PHE A 4 24.99 26.41 -14.84
C PHE A 4 26.27 27.14 -15.26
N SER A 5 26.13 28.40 -15.65
CA SER A 5 27.25 29.31 -15.84
C SER A 5 26.86 30.74 -15.47
N LYS A 6 27.83 31.58 -15.06
CA LYS A 6 27.55 33.00 -14.77
C LYS A 6 27.04 33.77 -15.98
N ASN A 7 27.48 33.41 -17.18
CA ASN A 7 27.18 34.17 -18.39
C ASN A 7 25.86 33.75 -19.05
N HIS A 8 25.49 32.46 -18.96
CA HIS A 8 24.29 31.91 -19.62
C HIS A 8 23.20 31.47 -18.63
N GLY A 9 23.47 31.55 -17.33
CA GLY A 9 22.56 31.07 -16.30
C GLY A 9 22.40 29.54 -16.32
N VAL A 10 21.21 29.10 -15.91
CA VAL A 10 20.81 27.68 -15.85
C VAL A 10 20.22 27.24 -17.20
N VAL A 11 20.72 26.12 -17.72
CA VAL A 11 20.20 25.47 -18.91
C VAL A 11 19.93 24.00 -18.59
N VAL A 12 18.66 23.59 -18.69
CA VAL A 12 18.23 22.20 -18.50
C VAL A 12 17.67 21.69 -19.84
N GLN A 13 18.18 20.55 -20.32
CA GLN A 13 17.65 19.91 -21.52
C GLN A 13 16.18 19.55 -21.36
N THR A 14 15.42 19.61 -22.46
CA THR A 14 13.97 19.38 -22.51
C THR A 14 13.54 18.08 -21.83
N ALA A 15 14.30 16.99 -21.99
CA ALA A 15 14.01 15.69 -21.37
C ALA A 15 13.99 15.72 -19.83
N TYR A 16 14.60 16.73 -19.21
CA TYR A 16 14.72 16.86 -17.75
C TYR A 16 14.08 18.13 -17.19
N LYS A 17 13.46 18.98 -18.03
CA LYS A 17 13.01 20.33 -17.68
C LYS A 17 12.06 20.38 -16.48
N ASP A 18 11.23 19.36 -16.32
CA ASP A 18 10.24 19.25 -15.24
C ASP A 18 10.59 18.17 -14.20
N LYS A 19 11.77 17.55 -14.33
CA LYS A 19 12.26 16.48 -13.45
C LYS A 19 13.39 16.93 -12.53
N ILE A 20 14.25 17.84 -12.99
CA ILE A 20 15.42 18.29 -12.22
C ILE A 20 15.51 19.80 -12.20
N ASN A 21 16.11 20.33 -11.13
CA ASN A 21 16.46 21.74 -11.04
C ASN A 21 17.87 21.92 -10.46
N ILE A 22 18.56 23.00 -10.81
CA ILE A 22 19.82 23.40 -10.16
C ILE A 22 19.45 24.35 -9.03
N THR A 23 19.51 23.86 -7.80
CA THR A 23 19.07 24.60 -6.60
C THR A 23 20.18 25.48 -6.02
N GLU A 24 21.44 25.09 -6.18
CA GLU A 24 22.59 25.88 -5.77
C GLU A 24 23.40 26.32 -6.99
N LEU A 25 23.55 27.64 -7.17
CA LEU A 25 24.12 28.28 -8.36
C LEU A 25 25.55 28.79 -8.11
N GLY A 26 26.46 27.91 -7.68
CA GLY A 26 27.86 28.24 -7.42
C GLY A 26 28.82 27.59 -8.42
N LEU A 27 29.92 28.28 -8.75
CA LEU A 27 30.99 27.70 -9.56
C LEU A 27 31.87 26.71 -8.76
N GLN A 28 31.91 26.88 -7.44
CA GLN A 28 32.64 26.00 -6.51
C GLN A 28 31.76 24.86 -5.97
N SER A 29 30.46 25.12 -5.83
CA SER A 29 29.46 24.16 -5.40
C SER A 29 28.18 24.37 -6.20
N SER A 30 27.72 23.32 -6.86
CA SER A 30 26.47 23.29 -7.61
C SER A 30 25.69 22.06 -7.20
N THR A 31 24.41 22.24 -6.89
CA THR A 31 23.53 21.16 -6.44
C THR A 31 22.41 20.97 -7.45
N ILE A 32 22.24 19.73 -7.91
CA ILE A 32 21.10 19.31 -8.71
C ILE A 32 20.10 18.60 -7.80
N THR A 33 18.82 18.93 -7.93
CA THR A 33 17.73 18.32 -7.17
C THR A 33 16.79 17.66 -8.16
N PHE A 34 16.50 16.39 -7.93
CA PHE A 34 15.46 15.67 -8.64
C PHE A 34 14.14 15.86 -7.88
N TRP A 35 13.08 16.19 -8.60
CA TRP A 35 11.74 16.34 -8.06
C TRP A 35 10.90 15.16 -8.51
N ASN A 36 10.13 14.58 -7.58
CA ASN A 36 9.22 13.48 -7.87
C ASN A 36 9.92 12.30 -8.59
N THR A 37 10.96 11.76 -7.96
CA THR A 37 11.79 10.68 -8.52
C THR A 37 11.03 9.37 -8.68
N THR A 38 11.27 8.71 -9.80
CA THR A 38 10.70 7.40 -10.17
C THR A 38 11.80 6.36 -10.32
N LEU A 39 11.43 5.06 -10.35
CA LEU A 39 12.39 3.96 -10.56
C LEU A 39 13.19 4.11 -11.87
N ASP A 40 12.63 4.76 -12.89
CA ASP A 40 13.31 5.03 -14.16
C ASP A 40 14.42 6.08 -14.05
N ASP A 41 14.42 6.87 -12.97
CA ASP A 41 15.46 7.86 -12.68
C ASP A 41 16.62 7.23 -11.88
N GLU A 42 16.57 5.94 -11.55
CA GLU A 42 17.69 5.24 -10.93
C GLU A 42 18.89 5.14 -11.89
N GLY A 43 20.08 5.48 -11.40
CA GLY A 43 21.27 5.40 -12.22
C GLY A 43 22.44 6.26 -11.73
N CYS A 44 23.57 6.14 -12.42
CA CYS A 44 24.77 6.92 -12.12
C CYS A 44 24.87 8.16 -12.99
N TYR A 45 24.87 9.31 -12.35
CA TYR A 45 24.96 10.63 -12.96
C TYR A 45 26.40 11.14 -12.90
N LYS A 46 26.85 11.75 -14.00
CA LYS A 46 28.19 12.31 -14.11
C LYS A 46 28.16 13.81 -13.89
N CYS A 47 28.88 14.29 -12.89
CA CYS A 47 29.11 15.70 -12.63
C CYS A 47 30.36 16.16 -13.39
N LEU A 48 30.30 17.34 -14.00
CA LEU A 48 31.38 17.92 -14.80
C LEU A 48 31.62 19.37 -14.39
N PHE A 49 32.83 19.68 -13.95
CA PHE A 49 33.30 21.03 -13.64
C PHE A 49 34.35 21.43 -14.67
N ASN A 50 34.03 22.46 -15.46
CA ASN A 50 34.94 23.00 -16.46
C ASN A 50 35.82 24.07 -15.84
N THR A 51 37.14 23.86 -15.84
CA THR A 51 38.13 24.83 -15.34
C THR A 51 39.02 25.29 -16.50
N PHE A 52 39.18 26.60 -16.64
CA PHE A 52 40.06 27.14 -17.68
C PHE A 52 41.53 26.91 -17.28
N GLY A 53 42.36 26.45 -18.22
CA GLY A 53 43.78 26.15 -17.99
C GLY A 53 44.07 24.77 -17.39
N SER A 54 43.21 24.27 -16.49
CA SER A 54 43.41 22.98 -15.79
C SER A 54 42.55 21.83 -16.33
N GLY A 55 41.68 22.10 -17.31
CA GLY A 55 40.83 21.09 -17.96
C GLY A 55 39.51 20.83 -17.24
N LYS A 56 38.94 19.63 -17.47
CA LYS A 56 37.65 19.23 -16.89
C LYS A 56 37.85 18.28 -15.71
N ILE A 57 37.20 18.59 -14.60
CA ILE A 57 37.11 17.71 -13.43
C ILE A 57 35.77 16.98 -13.50
N SER A 58 35.75 15.68 -13.25
CA SER A 58 34.51 14.90 -13.28
C SER A 58 34.36 13.99 -12.08
N GLY A 59 33.14 13.87 -11.58
CA GLY A 59 32.75 12.89 -10.56
C GLY A 59 31.55 12.07 -11.03
N ILE A 60 31.30 10.96 -10.36
CA ILE A 60 30.11 10.13 -10.60
C ILE A 60 29.38 9.99 -9.27
N ALA A 61 28.06 10.23 -9.29
CA ALA A 61 27.16 10.01 -8.16
C ALA A 61 26.02 9.11 -8.63
N CYS A 62 25.70 8.07 -7.86
CA CYS A 62 24.62 7.16 -8.21
C CYS A 62 23.40 7.43 -7.34
N LEU A 63 22.24 7.57 -7.98
CA LEU A 63 20.94 7.62 -7.34
C LEU A 63 20.39 6.20 -7.31
N THR A 64 20.09 5.71 -6.12
CA THR A 64 19.45 4.40 -5.88
C THR A 64 18.19 4.63 -5.07
N LEU A 65 17.05 4.15 -5.58
CA LEU A 65 15.76 4.26 -4.90
C LEU A 65 15.43 2.92 -4.23
N PHE A 66 14.93 2.97 -3.00
CA PHE A 66 14.57 1.77 -2.26
C PHE A 66 13.05 1.61 -2.22
N ALA A 67 12.54 0.64 -2.98
CA ALA A 67 11.16 0.18 -2.84
C ALA A 67 11.10 -1.02 -1.86
N PRO A 68 10.08 -1.12 -1.00
CA PRO A 68 9.88 -2.30 -0.18
C PRO A 68 9.54 -3.51 -1.05
N VAL A 69 10.17 -4.65 -0.81
CA VAL A 69 9.87 -5.91 -1.50
C VAL A 69 8.90 -6.71 -0.65
N ILE A 70 7.75 -7.08 -1.23
CA ILE A 70 6.74 -7.91 -0.57
C ILE A 70 6.80 -9.33 -1.12
N SER A 71 6.86 -10.32 -0.23
CA SER A 71 6.85 -11.73 -0.56
C SER A 71 5.92 -12.51 0.37
N TRP A 72 5.42 -13.65 -0.10
CA TRP A 72 4.50 -14.48 0.67
C TRP A 72 5.15 -15.81 1.02
N LYS A 73 5.14 -16.17 2.32
CA LYS A 73 5.48 -17.53 2.77
C LYS A 73 4.19 -18.25 3.12
N VAL A 74 3.90 -19.31 2.38
CA VAL A 74 2.67 -20.09 2.52
C VAL A 74 2.98 -21.55 2.79
N SER A 75 2.20 -22.18 3.68
CA SER A 75 2.34 -23.60 4.00
C SER A 75 1.42 -24.45 3.09
N GLY A 76 1.82 -24.70 1.84
CA GLY A 76 1.07 -25.57 0.92
C GLY A 76 1.04 -25.06 -0.52
N SER A 77 0.31 -25.79 -1.39
CA SER A 77 0.06 -25.41 -2.79
C SER A 77 -1.34 -24.83 -2.98
N GLY A 78 -1.58 -24.17 -4.12
CA GLY A 78 -2.89 -23.59 -4.46
C GLY A 78 -3.05 -22.11 -4.10
N MET A 79 -1.93 -21.39 -3.98
CA MET A 79 -1.89 -19.94 -3.78
C MET A 79 -1.13 -19.30 -4.93
N ASP A 80 -1.64 -18.19 -5.43
CA ASP A 80 -0.99 -17.35 -6.43
C ASP A 80 -0.91 -15.92 -5.90
N ASN A 81 0.15 -15.21 -6.26
CA ASN A 81 0.36 -13.83 -5.85
C ASN A 81 0.41 -12.92 -7.07
N SER A 82 -0.20 -11.74 -6.94
CA SER A 82 0.03 -10.61 -7.84
C SER A 82 0.72 -9.50 -7.06
N THR A 83 1.63 -8.78 -7.71
CA THR A 83 2.30 -7.63 -7.11
C THR A 83 2.24 -6.47 -8.07
N GLU A 84 1.74 -5.34 -7.59
CA GLU A 84 1.63 -4.09 -8.30
C GLU A 84 2.47 -3.04 -7.59
N ILE A 85 3.18 -2.23 -8.37
CA ILE A 85 4.03 -1.15 -7.88
C ILE A 85 3.50 0.14 -8.48
N LEU A 86 3.12 1.08 -7.62
CA LEU A 86 2.61 2.39 -8.00
C LEU A 86 3.53 3.48 -7.47
N SER A 87 4.10 4.27 -8.37
CA SER A 87 4.86 5.47 -8.02
C SER A 87 3.91 6.68 -7.93
N HIS A 88 4.00 7.41 -6.83
CA HIS A 88 3.20 8.60 -6.56
C HIS A 88 3.97 9.87 -6.91
N SER A 89 3.25 10.95 -7.21
CA SER A 89 3.83 12.24 -7.60
C SER A 89 4.57 12.99 -6.48
N ASN A 90 4.46 12.49 -5.25
CA ASN A 90 5.21 12.98 -4.08
C ASN A 90 6.56 12.27 -3.91
N GLY A 91 6.95 11.39 -4.85
CA GLY A 91 8.18 10.60 -4.80
C GLY A 91 8.09 9.32 -3.96
N THR A 92 6.94 8.98 -3.37
CA THR A 92 6.77 7.69 -2.68
C THR A 92 6.37 6.59 -3.66
N THR A 93 6.72 5.34 -3.34
CA THR A 93 6.28 4.17 -4.08
C THR A 93 5.46 3.27 -3.17
N SER A 94 4.24 2.95 -3.58
CA SER A 94 3.38 1.97 -2.92
C SER A 94 3.52 0.62 -3.61
N VAL A 95 3.82 -0.41 -2.84
CA VAL A 95 3.86 -1.79 -3.32
C VAL A 95 2.66 -2.52 -2.73
N THR A 96 1.81 -3.07 -3.58
CA THR A 96 0.63 -3.83 -3.18
C THR A 96 0.77 -5.24 -3.71
N SER A 97 0.81 -6.22 -2.82
CA SER A 97 0.80 -7.63 -3.19
C SER A 97 -0.47 -8.29 -2.69
N VAL A 98 -1.16 -9.01 -3.55
CA VAL A 98 -2.42 -9.71 -3.23
C VAL A 98 -2.17 -11.21 -3.33
N LEU A 99 -2.49 -11.92 -2.25
CA LEU A 99 -2.46 -13.38 -2.22
C LEU A 99 -3.84 -13.92 -2.57
N GLN A 100 -3.95 -14.61 -3.71
CA GLN A 100 -5.15 -15.29 -4.15
C GLN A 100 -5.15 -16.74 -3.66
N VAL A 101 -6.25 -17.12 -3.02
CA VAL A 101 -6.45 -18.46 -2.46
C VAL A 101 -7.40 -19.24 -3.37
N LYS A 102 -6.89 -20.25 -4.08
CA LYS A 102 -7.71 -21.01 -5.05
C LYS A 102 -8.81 -21.83 -4.39
N ASP A 103 -8.50 -22.50 -3.28
CA ASP A 103 -9.48 -23.22 -2.48
C ASP A 103 -9.38 -22.84 -1.00
N PRO A 104 -10.19 -21.90 -0.52
CA PRO A 104 -10.11 -21.44 0.87
C PRO A 104 -10.48 -22.52 1.89
N LYS A 105 -11.18 -23.59 1.51
CA LYS A 105 -11.55 -24.67 2.45
C LYS A 105 -10.36 -25.57 2.76
N SER A 106 -9.59 -25.98 1.75
CA SER A 106 -8.38 -26.78 1.97
C SER A 106 -7.24 -26.00 2.62
N GLN A 107 -7.31 -24.68 2.62
CA GLN A 107 -6.32 -23.80 3.25
C GLN A 107 -6.74 -23.30 4.64
N MET A 108 -7.90 -23.71 5.17
CA MET A 108 -8.37 -23.29 6.51
C MET A 108 -7.36 -23.64 7.61
N GLY A 109 -7.13 -22.69 8.53
CA GLY A 109 -6.26 -22.87 9.69
C GLY A 109 -4.77 -22.83 9.38
N LYS A 110 -4.38 -22.70 8.11
CA LYS A 110 -2.97 -22.55 7.71
C LYS A 110 -2.48 -21.12 7.97
N GLU A 111 -1.22 -21.01 8.36
CA GLU A 111 -0.53 -19.73 8.51
C GLU A 111 -0.04 -19.22 7.15
N VAL A 112 -0.27 -17.94 6.92
CA VAL A 112 0.24 -17.15 5.80
C VAL A 112 1.07 -16.03 6.37
N ILE A 113 2.27 -15.83 5.84
CA ILE A 113 3.17 -14.77 6.27
C ILE A 113 3.41 -13.83 5.09
N CYS A 114 3.03 -12.56 5.27
CA CYS A 114 3.45 -11.48 4.40
C CYS A 114 4.81 -10.97 4.90
N GLN A 115 5.86 -11.23 4.15
CA GLN A 115 7.22 -10.81 4.46
C GLN A 115 7.56 -9.55 3.66
N VAL A 116 7.88 -8.48 4.38
CA VAL A 116 8.29 -7.19 3.81
C VAL A 116 9.78 -6.97 4.08
N LEU A 117 10.56 -6.78 3.01
CA LEU A 117 11.97 -6.40 3.08
C LEU A 117 12.12 -4.93 2.69
N HIS A 118 12.68 -4.11 3.57
CA HIS A 118 12.98 -2.71 3.30
C HIS A 118 14.31 -2.31 3.93
N LEU A 119 15.24 -1.76 3.12
CA LEU A 119 16.56 -1.30 3.57
C LEU A 119 17.33 -2.35 4.38
N GLY A 120 17.25 -3.62 3.99
CA GLY A 120 17.90 -4.74 4.68
C GLY A 120 17.18 -5.23 5.95
N THR A 121 16.09 -4.59 6.35
CA THR A 121 15.26 -5.02 7.48
C THR A 121 14.09 -5.86 6.97
N VAL A 122 13.88 -7.02 7.57
CA VAL A 122 12.78 -7.95 7.24
C VAL A 122 11.73 -7.90 8.34
N VAL A 123 10.47 -7.69 7.97
CA VAL A 123 9.32 -7.69 8.87
C VAL A 123 8.29 -8.70 8.37
N ASP A 124 7.88 -9.60 9.26
CA ASP A 124 6.93 -10.67 8.96
C ASP A 124 5.56 -10.37 9.59
N TYR A 125 4.52 -10.22 8.77
CA TYR A 125 3.13 -10.11 9.20
C TYR A 125 2.45 -11.46 9.06
N ARG A 126 2.07 -12.06 10.19
CA ARG A 126 1.49 -13.40 10.27
C ARG A 126 -0.03 -13.32 10.34
N GLN A 127 -0.71 -14.11 9.52
CA GLN A 127 -2.16 -14.22 9.51
C GLN A 127 -2.58 -15.68 9.31
N THR A 128 -3.64 -16.10 9.99
CA THR A 128 -4.27 -17.40 9.78
C THR A 128 -5.46 -17.28 8.82
N VAL A 129 -5.59 -18.25 7.90
CA VAL A 129 -6.71 -18.33 6.97
C VAL A 129 -7.96 -18.76 7.74
N ASN A 130 -8.78 -17.78 8.11
CA ASN A 130 -10.03 -17.99 8.80
C ASN A 130 -11.22 -17.86 7.85
N LYS A 131 -12.27 -18.66 8.07
CA LYS A 131 -13.57 -18.38 7.47
C LYS A 131 -14.06 -17.04 8.04
N GLY A 132 -14.36 -16.09 7.16
CA GLY A 132 -15.21 -14.96 7.53
C GLY A 132 -16.47 -15.49 8.20
N PHE A 133 -16.80 -14.94 9.38
CA PHE A 133 -17.97 -15.34 10.14
C PHE A 133 -19.23 -14.89 9.38
N TRP A 134 -19.73 -15.73 8.48
CA TRP A 134 -20.99 -15.47 7.77
C TRP A 134 -22.08 -16.18 8.57
N PHE A 135 -22.68 -15.49 9.55
CA PHE A 135 -24.00 -15.91 10.03
C PHE A 135 -24.88 -16.03 8.79
N SER A 136 -25.46 -17.20 8.53
CA SER A 136 -26.38 -17.31 7.41
C SER A 136 -27.53 -16.33 7.65
N VAL A 137 -27.69 -15.35 6.75
CA VAL A 137 -28.79 -14.36 6.80
C VAL A 137 -30.15 -15.03 7.04
N PRO A 138 -30.45 -16.21 6.45
CA PRO A 138 -31.66 -16.98 6.78
C PRO A 138 -31.78 -17.39 8.25
N LEU A 139 -30.68 -17.75 8.92
CA LEU A 139 -30.68 -18.15 10.32
C LEU A 139 -30.98 -16.97 11.24
N LEU A 140 -30.37 -15.81 10.99
CA LEU A 140 -30.68 -14.57 11.70
C LEU A 140 -32.16 -14.19 11.55
N LEU A 141 -32.70 -14.25 10.33
CA LEU A 141 -34.12 -13.94 10.09
C LEU A 141 -35.05 -14.93 10.80
N SER A 142 -34.69 -16.22 10.85
CA SER A 142 -35.49 -17.23 11.56
C SER A 142 -35.54 -16.98 13.07
N ILE A 143 -34.41 -16.58 13.67
CA ILE A 143 -34.31 -16.24 15.10
C ILE A 143 -35.14 -14.98 15.41
N VAL A 144 -35.01 -13.94 14.58
CA VAL A 144 -35.80 -12.70 14.75
C VAL A 144 -37.30 -12.98 14.63
N SER A 145 -37.71 -13.82 13.67
CA SER A 145 -39.11 -14.22 13.52
C SER A 145 -39.65 -14.97 14.74
N LEU A 146 -38.85 -15.87 15.32
CA LEU A 146 -39.22 -16.61 16.54
C LEU A 146 -39.41 -15.67 17.73
N ILE A 147 -38.54 -14.68 17.90
CA ILE A 147 -38.64 -13.68 18.97
C ILE A 147 -39.92 -12.86 18.82
N ILE A 148 -40.24 -12.40 17.61
CA ILE A 148 -41.47 -11.64 17.33
C ILE A 148 -42.70 -12.49 17.67
N LEU A 149 -42.71 -13.77 17.29
CA LEU A 149 -43.82 -14.69 17.58
C LEU A 149 -44.03 -14.86 19.10
N LEU A 150 -42.95 -15.04 19.87
CA LEU A 150 -43.01 -15.18 21.33
C LEU A 150 -43.55 -13.90 22.00
N ILE A 151 -43.18 -12.72 21.50
CA ILE A 151 -43.70 -11.44 21.99
C ILE A 151 -45.21 -11.34 21.71
N LEU A 152 -45.65 -11.68 20.49
CA LEU A 152 -47.08 -11.66 20.14
C LEU A 152 -47.90 -12.64 21.00
N ILE A 153 -47.39 -13.85 21.24
CA ILE A 153 -48.04 -14.84 22.11
C ILE A 153 -48.13 -14.30 23.55
N SER A 154 -47.05 -13.71 24.06
CA SER A 154 -47.02 -13.12 25.41
C SER A 154 -48.05 -12.00 25.55
N ILE A 155 -48.15 -11.13 24.54
CA ILE A 155 -49.17 -10.08 24.47
C ILE A 155 -50.57 -10.71 24.45
N LEU A 156 -50.86 -11.67 23.57
CA LEU A 156 -52.16 -12.33 23.50
C LEU A 156 -52.56 -13.01 24.80
N LEU A 157 -51.63 -13.68 25.48
CA LEU A 157 -51.85 -14.29 26.79
C LEU A 157 -52.13 -13.23 27.86
N TYR A 158 -51.41 -12.11 27.84
CA TYR A 158 -51.65 -10.99 28.74
C TYR A 158 -53.07 -10.41 28.55
N TRP A 159 -53.48 -10.14 27.32
CA TRP A 159 -54.83 -9.64 27.01
C TRP A 159 -55.93 -10.66 27.31
N LYS A 160 -55.67 -11.95 27.09
CA LYS A 160 -56.59 -13.03 27.46
C LYS A 160 -56.80 -13.08 28.96
N ARG A 161 -55.71 -12.99 29.75
CA ARG A 161 -55.76 -12.96 31.21
C ARG A 161 -56.49 -11.74 31.76
N ARG A 162 -56.25 -10.57 31.16
CA ARG A 162 -56.94 -9.33 31.54
C ARG A 162 -58.46 -9.42 31.28
N ARG A 163 -58.86 -9.90 30.09
CA ARG A 163 -60.29 -10.14 29.78
C ARG A 163 -60.96 -11.18 30.68
N THR A 164 -60.22 -12.15 31.21
CA THR A 164 -60.78 -13.10 32.19
C THR A 164 -60.94 -12.48 33.58
N GLN A 165 -60.11 -11.50 33.96
CA GLN A 165 -60.25 -10.76 35.21
C GLN A 165 -61.40 -9.73 35.17
N ASP A 166 -61.66 -9.10 34.02
CA ASP A 166 -62.80 -8.17 33.85
C ASP A 166 -64.17 -8.87 33.78
N ARG A 167 -64.22 -10.21 33.91
CA ARG A 167 -65.44 -11.05 33.81
C ARG A 167 -65.86 -11.71 35.12
N GLU A 168 -65.12 -11.55 36.21
CA GLU A 168 -65.61 -11.90 37.55
C GLU A 168 -66.20 -10.64 38.22
N PRO A 169 -67.43 -10.71 38.79
CA PRO A 169 -68.06 -9.60 39.52
C PRO A 169 -67.44 -9.33 40.89
#